data_AF-A0A969THD6-F1
#
_entry.id   AF-A0A969THD6-F1
#
_cell.length_a   1.000
_cell.length_b   1.000
_cell.length_c   1.000
_cell.angle_alpha   90.00
_cell.angle_beta   90.00
_cell.angle_gamma   90.00
#
_symmetry.space_group_name_H-M   'P 1'
#
loop_
_entity.id
_entity.type
_entity.pdbx_description
1 polymer ?
#
loop_
_entity_poly.entity_id
_entity_poly.type
_entity_poly.pdbx_seq_one_letter_code
_entity_poly.pdbx_strand_id
1 'polypeptide(L)'
;MKQQAAQTRAQLEQQVAQTRAQLEQQAKQKTIEYAVKIAQLEQQAEQRQRETLCTNIITNIITVLQSRFAADNTTYAIIRRLLATETDPERLQALFNAAVTIGSLADFQNMVVFPQGNGSV
;
A
#
# COMPACT_ATOMS: atom_id res chain seq x y z
N MET A 1 -24.72 21.91 61.08
CA MET A 1 -23.56 21.11 60.63
C MET A 1 -23.92 19.87 59.80
N LYS A 2 -24.97 19.08 60.12
CA LYS A 2 -25.29 17.85 59.35
C LYS A 2 -25.72 18.06 57.88
N GLN A 3 -26.40 19.17 57.56
CA GLN A 3 -26.83 19.47 56.17
C GLN A 3 -25.67 19.80 55.22
N GLN A 4 -24.62 20.47 55.72
CA GLN A 4 -23.48 20.88 54.91
C GLN A 4 -22.64 19.67 54.48
N ALA A 5 -22.45 18.70 55.39
CA ALA A 5 -21.77 17.44 55.08
C ALA A 5 -22.51 16.58 54.03
N ALA A 6 -23.85 16.58 54.06
CA ALA A 6 -24.65 15.86 53.06
C ALA A 6 -24.55 16.49 51.67
N GLN A 7 -24.54 17.82 51.58
CA GLN A 7 -24.35 18.54 50.32
C GLN A 7 -22.95 18.32 49.73
N THR A 8 -21.90 18.39 50.56
CA THR A 8 -20.53 18.12 50.12
C THR A 8 -20.37 16.69 49.60
N ARG A 9 -20.98 15.69 50.26
CA ARG A 9 -20.95 14.31 49.81
C ARG A 9 -21.63 14.12 48.45
N ALA A 10 -22.81 14.72 48.25
CA ALA A 10 -23.53 14.64 46.98
C ALA A 10 -22.73 15.28 45.83
N GLN A 11 -22.05 16.41 46.09
CA GLN A 11 -21.16 17.04 45.11
C GLN A 11 -19.97 16.15 44.73
N LEU A 12 -19.32 15.50 45.71
CA LEU A 12 -18.23 14.57 45.45
C LEU A 12 -18.69 13.35 44.66
N GLU A 13 -19.85 12.79 44.98
CA GLU A 13 -20.43 11.65 44.25
C GLU A 13 -20.73 12.03 42.79
N GLN A 14 -21.27 13.24 42.56
CA GLN A 14 -21.50 13.76 41.21
C GLN A 14 -20.19 14.00 40.45
N GLN A 15 -19.17 14.55 41.10
CA GLN A 15 -17.86 14.78 40.51
C GLN A 15 -17.18 13.45 40.12
N VAL A 16 -17.23 12.44 40.99
CA VAL A 16 -16.71 11.09 40.68
C VAL A 16 -17.45 10.47 39.50
N ALA A 17 -18.77 10.60 39.42
CA ALA A 17 -19.55 10.09 38.29
C ALA A 17 -19.16 10.79 36.97
N GLN A 18 -18.98 12.11 36.99
CA GLN A 18 -18.55 12.88 35.82
C GLN A 18 -17.14 12.50 35.37
N THR A 19 -16.19 12.39 36.29
CA THR A 19 -14.81 11.97 35.96
C THR A 19 -14.78 10.56 35.39
N ARG A 20 -15.58 9.62 35.92
CA ARG A 20 -15.69 8.26 35.36
C ARG A 20 -16.22 8.27 33.94
N ALA A 21 -17.29 9.04 33.67
CA ALA A 21 -17.84 9.16 32.33
C ALA A 21 -16.84 9.78 31.35
N GLN A 22 -16.07 10.78 31.76
CA GLN A 22 -15.01 11.39 30.95
C GLN A 22 -13.89 10.40 30.63
N LEU A 23 -13.41 9.65 31.63
CA LEU A 23 -12.37 8.63 31.42
C LEU A 23 -12.87 7.52 30.49
N GLU A 24 -14.13 7.10 30.62
CA GLU A 24 -14.71 6.10 29.73
C GLU A 24 -14.81 6.61 28.28
N GLN A 25 -15.24 7.86 28.08
CA GLN A 25 -15.26 8.48 26.76
C GLN A 25 -13.85 8.63 26.16
N GLN A 26 -12.88 9.06 26.96
CA GLN A 26 -11.49 9.19 26.54
C GLN A 26 -10.89 7.83 26.14
N ALA A 27 -11.16 6.78 26.91
CA ALA A 27 -10.72 5.42 26.61
C ALA A 27 -11.34 4.91 25.30
N LYS A 28 -12.64 5.15 25.07
CA LYS A 28 -13.32 4.81 23.80
C LYS A 28 -12.70 5.55 22.61
N GLN A 29 -12.45 6.85 22.76
CA GLN A 29 -11.84 7.66 21.70
C GLN A 29 -10.42 7.17 21.37
N LYS A 30 -9.60 6.87 22.38
CA LYS A 30 -8.26 6.32 22.18
C LYS A 30 -8.28 4.94 21.52
N THR A 31 -9.24 4.09 21.87
CA THR A 31 -9.40 2.79 21.22
C THR A 31 -9.70 2.94 19.73
N ILE A 32 -10.57 3.88 19.36
CA ILE A 32 -10.88 4.18 17.95
C ILE A 32 -9.64 4.75 17.25
N GLU A 33 -8.94 5.69 17.87
CA GLU A 33 -7.71 6.29 17.33
C GLU A 33 -6.64 5.22 17.02
N TYR A 34 -6.43 4.28 17.94
CA TYR A 34 -5.49 3.19 17.74
C TYR A 34 -5.95 2.21 16.67
N ALA A 35 -7.24 1.85 16.62
CA ALA A 35 -7.77 0.97 15.58
C ALA A 35 -7.58 1.57 14.18
N VAL A 36 -7.88 2.86 14.01
CA VAL A 36 -7.63 3.59 12.76
C VAL A 36 -6.15 3.62 12.42
N LYS A 37 -5.28 3.88 13.41
CA LYS A 37 -3.84 3.93 13.17
C LYS A 37 -3.27 2.58 12.75
N ILE A 38 -3.74 1.49 13.34
CA ILE A 38 -3.33 0.12 12.98
C ILE A 38 -3.75 -0.17 11.53
N ALA A 39 -5.01 0.08 11.17
CA ALA A 39 -5.50 -0.13 9.80
C ALA A 39 -4.70 0.67 8.75
N GLN A 40 -4.35 1.92 9.07
CA GLN A 40 -3.48 2.75 8.21
C GLN A 40 -2.08 2.15 8.05
N LEU A 41 -1.49 1.65 9.14
CA LEU A 41 -0.15 1.04 9.10
C LEU A 41 -0.16 -0.28 8.30
N GLU A 42 -1.21 -1.08 8.42
CA GLU A 42 -1.40 -2.30 7.65
C GLU A 42 -1.54 -2.01 6.15
N GLN A 43 -2.40 -1.04 5.79
CA GLN A 43 -2.55 -0.60 4.40
C GLN A 43 -1.23 -0.07 3.81
N GLN A 44 -0.47 0.71 4.58
CA GLN A 44 0.83 1.23 4.17
C GLN A 44 1.89 0.11 4.04
N ALA A 45 1.82 -0.93 4.87
CA ALA A 45 2.72 -2.08 4.77
C ALA A 45 2.43 -2.89 3.51
N GLU A 46 1.15 -3.16 3.22
CA GLU A 46 0.71 -3.86 2.01
C GLU A 46 1.12 -3.09 0.75
N GLN A 47 0.90 -1.77 0.72
CA GLN A 47 1.31 -0.93 -0.40
C GLN A 47 2.83 -1.02 -0.64
N ARG A 48 3.65 -0.91 0.41
CA ARG A 48 5.12 -1.02 0.30
C ARG A 48 5.55 -2.40 -0.19
N GLN A 49 4.89 -3.46 0.27
CA GLN A 49 5.17 -4.82 -0.18
C GLN A 49 4.86 -4.97 -1.68
N ARG A 50 3.73 -4.42 -2.13
CA ARG A 50 3.34 -4.42 -3.54
C ARG A 50 4.34 -3.63 -4.41
N GLU A 51 4.73 -2.43 -3.99
CA GLU A 51 5.74 -1.61 -4.68
C GLU A 51 7.09 -2.33 -4.79
N THR A 52 7.51 -3.02 -3.73
CA THR A 52 8.74 -3.82 -3.71
C THR A 52 8.65 -4.99 -4.69
N LEU A 53 7.51 -5.70 -4.71
CA LEU A 53 7.28 -6.80 -5.64
C LEU A 53 7.34 -6.32 -7.10
N CYS A 54 6.63 -5.23 -7.42
CA CYS A 54 6.68 -4.64 -8.75
C CYS A 54 8.10 -4.27 -9.17
N THR A 55 8.85 -3.59 -8.28
CA THR A 55 10.25 -3.20 -8.53
C THR A 55 11.15 -4.40 -8.82
N ASN A 56 10.98 -5.50 -8.09
CA ASN A 56 11.73 -6.73 -8.29
C ASN A 56 11.40 -7.38 -9.63
N ILE A 57 10.11 -7.47 -10.00
CA ILE A 57 9.69 -8.05 -11.28
C ILE A 57 10.23 -7.19 -12.45
N ILE A 58 10.13 -5.87 -12.37
CA ILE A 58 10.69 -4.96 -13.38
C ILE A 58 12.19 -5.18 -13.54
N THR A 59 12.92 -5.31 -12.43
CA THR A 59 14.36 -5.58 -12.47
C THR A 59 14.68 -6.91 -13.13
N ASN A 60 13.89 -7.94 -12.86
CA ASN A 60 14.02 -9.25 -13.50
C ASN A 60 13.72 -9.20 -15.00
N ILE A 61 12.66 -8.48 -15.41
CA ILE A 61 12.35 -8.23 -16.83
C ILE A 61 13.56 -7.63 -17.56
N ILE A 62 14.10 -6.54 -17.02
CA ILE A 62 15.24 -5.84 -17.65
C ILE A 62 16.46 -6.76 -17.73
N THR A 63 16.75 -7.52 -16.67
CA THR A 63 17.86 -8.47 -16.63
C THR A 63 17.72 -9.55 -17.71
N VAL A 64 16.53 -10.12 -17.87
CA VAL A 64 16.26 -11.12 -18.92
C VAL A 64 16.46 -10.51 -20.30
N LEU A 65 15.89 -9.33 -20.57
CA LEU A 65 16.03 -8.68 -21.87
C LEU A 65 17.48 -8.30 -22.20
N GLN A 66 18.27 -7.90 -21.20
CA GLN A 66 19.71 -7.62 -21.35
C GLN A 66 20.53 -8.88 -21.64
N SER A 67 20.11 -10.03 -21.11
CA SER A 67 20.79 -11.31 -21.38
C SER A 67 20.47 -11.86 -22.77
N ARG A 68 19.30 -11.54 -23.32
CA ARG A 68 18.80 -12.10 -24.59
C ARG A 68 19.07 -11.22 -25.81
N PHE A 69 19.08 -9.90 -25.63
CA PHE A 69 19.20 -8.95 -26.72
C PHE A 69 20.40 -8.04 -26.50
N ALA A 70 21.13 -7.73 -27.58
CA ALA A 70 22.15 -6.70 -27.55
C ALA A 70 21.50 -5.36 -27.94
N ALA A 71 21.27 -4.49 -26.95
CA ALA A 71 20.77 -3.14 -27.16
C ALA A 71 21.55 -2.14 -26.29
N ASP A 72 21.38 -0.85 -26.58
CA ASP A 72 22.03 0.20 -25.80
C ASP A 72 21.34 0.41 -24.43
N ASN A 73 22.08 1.01 -23.49
CA ASN A 73 21.54 1.29 -22.16
C ASN A 73 20.32 2.23 -22.20
N THR A 74 20.23 3.09 -23.23
CA THR A 74 19.08 4.00 -23.42
C THR A 74 17.80 3.21 -23.65
N THR A 75 17.83 2.18 -24.49
CA THR A 75 16.66 1.33 -24.76
C THR A 75 16.15 0.68 -23.47
N TYR A 76 17.04 0.10 -22.67
CA TYR A 76 16.63 -0.50 -21.38
C TYR A 76 16.14 0.53 -20.36
N ALA A 77 16.69 1.74 -20.36
CA ALA A 77 16.20 2.83 -19.52
C ALA A 77 14.78 3.27 -19.90
N ILE A 78 14.47 3.31 -21.20
CA ILE A 78 13.12 3.61 -21.70
C ILE A 78 12.14 2.50 -21.27
N ILE A 79 12.48 1.23 -21.50
CA ILE A 79 11.63 0.09 -21.11
C ILE A 79 11.41 0.10 -19.59
N ARG A 80 12.46 0.32 -18.80
CA ARG A 80 12.34 0.42 -17.33
C ARG A 80 11.41 1.55 -16.91
N ARG A 81 11.49 2.72 -17.57
CA ARG A 81 10.62 3.87 -17.28
C ARG A 81 9.15 3.56 -17.62
N LEU A 82 8.89 2.88 -18.73
CA LEU A 82 7.54 2.47 -19.11
C LEU A 82 6.97 1.44 -18.13
N LEU A 83 7.79 0.49 -17.68
CA LEU A 83 7.38 -0.49 -16.69
C LEU A 83 7.17 0.12 -15.29
N ALA A 84 7.89 1.19 -14.94
CA ALA A 84 7.76 1.85 -13.64
C ALA A 84 6.39 2.49 -13.39
N THR A 85 5.58 2.71 -14.44
CA THR A 85 4.18 3.16 -14.28
C THR A 85 3.22 2.00 -14.05
N GLU A 86 3.67 0.75 -14.20
CA GLU A 86 2.87 -0.42 -13.88
C GLU A 86 2.93 -0.71 -12.38
N THR A 87 1.76 -0.79 -11.76
CA THR A 87 1.58 -1.03 -10.33
C THR A 87 0.87 -2.35 -10.05
N ASP A 88 0.40 -3.03 -11.09
CA ASP A 88 -0.16 -4.37 -11.03
C ASP A 88 0.94 -5.45 -11.16
N PRO A 89 1.23 -6.19 -10.07
CA PRO A 89 2.22 -7.25 -10.11
C PRO A 89 1.83 -8.39 -11.05
N GLU A 90 0.54 -8.65 -11.30
CA GLU A 90 0.10 -9.72 -12.20
C GLU A 90 0.42 -9.38 -13.65
N ARG A 91 0.10 -8.16 -14.08
CA ARG A 91 0.53 -7.66 -15.40
C ARG A 91 2.05 -7.67 -15.55
N LEU A 92 2.80 -7.25 -14.52
CA LEU A 92 4.27 -7.33 -14.56
C LEU A 92 4.76 -8.78 -14.68
N GLN A 93 4.12 -9.72 -14.00
CA GLN A 93 4.48 -11.13 -14.11
C GLN A 93 4.21 -11.68 -15.52
N ALA A 94 3.11 -11.28 -16.17
CA ALA A 94 2.84 -11.61 -17.57
C ALA A 94 3.90 -11.03 -18.52
N LEU A 95 4.31 -9.77 -18.28
CA LEU A 95 5.40 -9.13 -19.01
C LEU A 95 6.72 -9.86 -18.79
N PHE A 96 7.01 -10.34 -17.58
CA PHE A 96 8.19 -11.17 -17.32
C PHE A 96 8.17 -12.47 -18.12
N ASN A 97 7.05 -13.18 -18.14
CA ASN A 97 6.93 -14.41 -18.92
C ASN A 97 7.13 -14.14 -20.42
N ALA A 98 6.62 -13.03 -20.93
CA ALA A 98 6.87 -12.61 -22.31
C ALA A 98 8.34 -12.22 -22.54
N ALA A 99 9.00 -11.54 -21.60
CA ALA A 99 10.42 -11.19 -21.72
C ALA A 99 11.32 -12.43 -21.91
N VAL A 100 10.90 -13.60 -21.41
CA VAL A 100 11.61 -14.88 -21.57
C VAL A 100 11.41 -15.50 -22.95
N THR A 101 10.24 -15.33 -23.57
CA THR A 101 9.86 -16.05 -24.81
C THR A 101 9.88 -15.17 -26.06
N ILE A 102 9.79 -13.85 -25.92
CA ILE A 102 9.62 -12.93 -27.05
C ILE A 102 10.79 -12.99 -28.02
N GLY A 103 10.51 -12.87 -29.32
CA GLY A 103 11.52 -13.01 -30.38
C GLY A 103 12.39 -11.77 -30.60
N SER A 104 11.89 -10.59 -30.23
CA SER A 104 12.61 -9.34 -30.41
C SER A 104 12.34 -8.34 -29.29
N LEU A 105 13.27 -7.40 -29.11
CA LEU A 105 13.12 -6.31 -28.15
C LEU A 105 12.04 -5.30 -28.57
N ALA A 106 11.84 -5.11 -29.88
CA ALA A 106 10.81 -4.21 -30.42
C ALA A 106 9.39 -4.73 -30.11
N ASP A 107 9.16 -6.04 -30.26
CA ASP A 107 7.89 -6.66 -29.92
C ASP A 107 7.60 -6.52 -28.42
N PHE A 108 8.63 -6.66 -27.58
CA PHE A 108 8.50 -6.45 -26.14
C PHE A 108 8.08 -5.03 -25.81
N GLN A 109 8.77 -4.05 -26.39
CA GLN A 109 8.45 -2.64 -26.19
C GLN A 109 7.01 -2.31 -26.63
N ASN A 110 6.56 -2.87 -27.75
CA ASN A 110 5.18 -2.72 -28.20
C ASN A 110 4.18 -3.31 -27.19
N MET A 111 4.47 -4.45 -26.57
CA MET A 111 3.60 -5.06 -25.56
C MET A 111 3.52 -4.24 -24.25
N VAL A 112 4.59 -3.52 -23.90
CA VAL A 112 4.59 -2.60 -22.76
C VAL A 112 3.74 -1.36 -23.06
N VAL A 113 3.89 -0.78 -24.26
CA VAL A 113 3.21 0.47 -24.67
C VAL A 113 1.73 0.25 -24.98
N PHE A 114 1.40 -0.86 -25.62
CA PHE A 114 0.03 -1.25 -25.94
C PHE A 114 -0.35 -2.43 -25.04
N PRO A 115 -0.89 -2.18 -23.83
CA PRO A 115 -1.47 -3.26 -23.06
C PRO A 115 -2.50 -3.96 -23.94
N GLN A 116 -2.30 -5.26 -24.19
CA GLN A 116 -3.34 -6.06 -24.81
C GLN A 116 -4.53 -5.97 -23.88
N GLY A 117 -5.57 -5.28 -24.32
CA GLY A 117 -6.80 -5.16 -23.57
C GLY A 117 -7.33 -6.57 -23.35
N ASN A 118 -7.20 -7.09 -22.14
CA ASN A 118 -8.12 -8.10 -21.67
C ASN A 118 -9.46 -7.37 -21.47
N GLY A 119 -10.17 -7.20 -22.57
CA GLY A 119 -11.61 -6.98 -22.54
C GLY A 119 -12.24 -8.20 -21.89
N SER A 120 -12.50 -8.12 -20.59
CA SER A 120 -13.59 -8.86 -19.98
C SER A 120 -14.76 -7.90 -19.91
N VAL A 121 -15.63 -7.99 -20.91
CA VAL A 121 -17.05 -7.61 -20.79
C VAL A 121 -17.78 -8.79 -20.17
#